data_AF-A0A5Y1YH39-F1
#
_entry.id   AF-A0A5Y1YH39-F1
#
_cell.length_a   1.000
_cell.length_b   1.000
_cell.length_c   1.000
_cell.angle_alpha   90.00
_cell.angle_beta   90.00
_cell.angle_gamma   90.00
#
_symmetry.space_group_name_H-M   'P 1'
#
loop_
_entity.id
_entity.type
_entity.pdbx_description
1 polymer ?
#
loop_
_entity_poly.entity_id
_entity_poly.type
_entity_poly.pdbx_seq_one_letter_code
_entity_poly.pdbx_strand_id
1 'polypeptide(L)' 'MSSSLSNKTTSLVHQLLGQSRYRVDVHECDHFLDVLRYSAVESLSQPWRYDVAVTCSSADIAC' A
#
# COMPACT_ATOMS: atom_id res chain seq x y z
N MET A 1 16.40 -24.80 -6.96
CA MET A 1 17.01 -23.45 -7.05
C MET A 1 16.14 -22.48 -7.85
N SER A 2 14.83 -22.48 -7.61
CA SER A 2 13.82 -21.73 -8.37
C SER A 2 13.07 -20.72 -7.50
N SER A 3 12.98 -20.95 -6.18
CA SER A 3 12.32 -20.07 -5.22
C SER A 3 13.07 -18.75 -4.98
N SER A 4 14.41 -18.73 -5.14
CA SER A 4 15.21 -17.53 -4.94
C SER A 4 15.04 -16.49 -6.06
N LEU A 5 14.76 -16.92 -7.29
CA LEU A 5 14.46 -16.02 -8.40
C LEU A 5 13.08 -15.39 -8.22
N SER A 6 12.07 -16.18 -7.81
CA SER A 6 10.71 -15.69 -7.55
C SER A 6 10.70 -14.57 -6.51
N ASN A 7 11.38 -14.77 -5.37
CA ASN A 7 11.45 -13.76 -4.31
C ASN A 7 12.13 -12.45 -4.75
N LYS A 8 13.17 -12.55 -5.60
CA LYS A 8 13.85 -11.36 -6.12
C LYS A 8 12.95 -10.56 -7.05
N THR A 9 12.16 -11.23 -7.88
CA THR A 9 11.20 -10.57 -8.77
C THR A 9 10.07 -9.91 -7.99
N THR A 10 9.51 -10.57 -6.96
CA THR A 10 8.49 -9.97 -6.09
C THR A 10 9.03 -8.74 -5.36
N SER A 11 10.27 -8.81 -4.85
CA SER A 11 10.94 -7.67 -4.20
C SER A 11 11.15 -6.49 -5.15
N LEU A 12 11.56 -6.74 -6.39
CA LEU A 12 11.77 -5.68 -7.38
C LEU A 12 10.46 -5.04 -7.83
N VAL A 13 9.39 -5.82 -7.95
CA VAL A 13 8.04 -5.33 -8.25
C VAL A 13 7.52 -4.46 -7.09
N HIS A 14 7.68 -4.90 -5.83
CA HIS A 14 7.35 -4.06 -4.67
C HIS A 14 8.22 -2.79 -4.58
N GLN A 15 9.48 -2.84 -5.02
CA GLN A 15 10.36 -1.66 -5.03
C GLN A 15 9.99 -0.66 -6.13
N LEU A 16 9.54 -1.14 -7.29
CA LEU A 16 9.04 -0.31 -8.39
C LEU A 16 7.67 0.30 -8.06
N LEU A 17 6.78 -0.47 -7.43
CA LEU A 17 5.48 -0.01 -6.96
C LEU A 17 5.55 0.79 -5.64
N GLY A 18 6.69 0.74 -4.95
CA GLY A 18 6.98 1.44 -3.68
C GLY A 18 7.78 2.73 -3.86
N GLN A 19 7.72 3.38 -5.03
CA GLN A 19 8.27 4.73 -5.17
C GLN A 19 7.54 5.77 -4.32
N SER A 20 6.30 5.48 -3.89
CA SER A 20 5.62 6.24 -2.86
C SER A 20 6.33 6.07 -1.51
N ARG A 21 6.70 7.20 -0.89
CA ARG A 21 7.42 7.22 0.42
C ARG A 21 6.65 6.60 1.58
N TYR A 22 5.36 6.31 1.37
CA TYR A 22 4.45 5.79 2.38
C TYR A 22 3.93 4.43 1.92
N ARG A 23 3.78 3.50 2.88
CA ARG A 23 3.20 2.18 2.67
C ARG A 23 1.98 2.02 3.58
N VAL A 24 0.92 1.44 3.04
CA VAL A 24 -0.28 1.06 3.80
C VAL A 24 -0.53 -0.41 3.56
N ASP A 25 -0.61 -1.17 4.65
CA ASP A 25 -1.03 -2.57 4.66
C ASP A 25 -2.40 -2.65 5.34
N VAL A 26 -3.39 -3.20 4.63
CA VAL A 26 -4.72 -3.46 5.18
C VAL A 26 -4.82 -4.96 5.47
N HIS A 27 -5.29 -5.31 6.66
CA HIS A 27 -5.45 -6.70 7.04
C HIS A 27 -6.40 -7.41 6.07
N GLU A 28 -6.02 -8.60 5.60
CA GLU A 28 -6.77 -9.39 4.62
C GLU A 28 -7.00 -8.69 3.26
N CYS A 29 -6.13 -7.75 2.89
CA CYS A 29 -6.10 -7.18 1.54
C CYS A 29 -4.99 -7.84 0.71
N ASP A 30 -5.37 -8.64 -0.28
CA ASP A 30 -4.44 -9.29 -1.21
C ASP A 30 -3.89 -8.35 -2.29
N HIS A 31 -4.43 -7.13 -2.35
CA HIS A 31 -4.05 -6.16 -3.37
C HIS A 31 -2.95 -5.24 -2.89
N PHE A 32 -2.05 -4.90 -3.82
CA PHE A 32 -1.09 -3.84 -3.59
C PHE A 32 -1.79 -2.47 -3.66
N LEU A 33 -1.60 -1.67 -2.61
CA LEU A 33 -2.11 -0.30 -2.50
C LEU A 33 -0.95 0.68 -2.62
N ASP A 34 -0.91 1.44 -3.72
CA ASP A 34 0.05 2.52 -3.91
C ASP A 34 -0.47 3.82 -3.29
N VAL A 35 0.30 4.45 -2.41
CA VAL A 35 -0.16 5.61 -1.65
C VAL A 35 0.07 6.90 -2.44
N LEU A 36 -1.01 7.50 -2.94
CA LEU A 36 -0.96 8.76 -3.69
C LEU A 36 -0.89 9.99 -2.77
N ARG A 37 -1.69 10.01 -1.70
CA ARG A 37 -1.76 11.13 -0.75
C ARG A 37 -1.99 10.64 0.66
N TYR A 38 -1.33 11.28 1.60
CA TYR A 38 -1.45 11.04 3.03
C TYR A 38 -1.72 12.35 3.77
N SER A 39 -2.67 12.34 4.71
CA SER A 39 -2.93 13.41 5.66
C SER A 39 -3.26 12.83 7.03
N ALA A 40 -2.72 13.45 8.08
CA ALA A 40 -2.87 13.01 9.46
C ALA A 40 -3.35 14.15 10.34
N VAL A 41 -4.29 13.82 11.23
CA VAL A 41 -4.69 14.69 12.33
C VAL A 41 -4.53 13.91 13.62
N GLU A 42 -3.60 14.35 14.45
CA GLU A 42 -3.30 13.78 15.77
C GLU A 42 -3.37 14.88 16.82
N SER A 43 -4.07 14.60 17.92
CA SER A 43 -4.18 15.53 19.05
C SER A 43 -4.32 14.74 20.35
N LEU A 44 -3.81 15.31 21.44
CA LEU A 44 -3.88 14.68 22.76
C LEU A 44 -5.34 14.52 23.19
N SER A 45 -5.67 13.32 23.68
CA SER A 45 -7.02 12.97 24.15
C SER A 45 -8.12 13.04 23.06
N GLN A 46 -7.74 13.04 21.79
CA GLN A 46 -8.65 12.91 20.64
C GLN A 46 -8.28 11.67 19.83
N PRO A 47 -9.24 11.02 19.14
CA PRO A 47 -8.92 9.94 18.22
C PRO A 47 -8.04 10.46 17.08
N TRP A 48 -7.05 9.66 16.71
CA TRP A 48 -6.24 9.92 15.52
C TRP A 48 -7.06 9.64 14.26
N ARG A 49 -6.80 10.42 13.22
CA ARG A 49 -7.42 10.22 11.90
C ARG A 49 -6.34 10.32 10.82
N TYR A 50 -6.32 9.32 9.95
CA TYR A 50 -5.50 9.30 8.76
C TYR A 50 -6.39 9.23 7.52
N ASP A 51 -6.27 10.21 6.65
CA ASP A 51 -6.89 10.19 5.33
C ASP A 51 -5.82 9.77 4.31
N VAL A 52 -5.97 8.57 3.74
CA VAL A 52 -5.03 8.00 2.76
C VAL A 52 -5.75 7.76 1.44
N ALA A 53 -5.31 8.43 0.38
CA ALA A 53 -5.74 8.13 -0.97
C ALA A 53 -4.77 7.11 -1.59
N VAL A 54 -5.30 6.00 -2.06
CA VAL A 54 -4.53 4.91 -2.66
C VAL A 54 -5.00 4.63 -4.09
N THR A 55 -4.08 4.17 -4.93
CA THR A 55 -4.39 3.58 -6.23
C THR A 55 -4.12 2.07 -6.17
N CYS A 56 -4.91 1.30 -6.92
CA CYS A 56 -4.79 -0.15 -6.99
C CYS A 56 -4.92 -0.62 -8.44
N SER A 57 -4.28 -1.73 -8.77
CA SER A 57 -4.40 -2.38 -10.09
C SER A 57 -5.70 -3.18 -10.24
N SER A 58 -6.38 -3.51 -9.13
CA SER A 58 -7.70 -4.13 -9.19
C SER A 58 -8.70 -3.11 -9.72
N ALA A 59 -9.49 -3.51 -10.71
CA ALA A 59 -10.68 -2.76 -11.07
C ALA A 59 -11.60 -2.67 -9.84
N ASP A 60 -12.29 -1.54 -9.69
CA ASP A 60 -13.22 -1.31 -8.59
C ASP A 60 -14.24 -2.46 -8.55
N ILE A 61 -14.47 -3.02 -7.36
CA ILE A 61 -15.44 -4.11 -7.22
C ILE A 61 -16.83 -3.49 -7.44
N ALA A 62 -17.37 -3.74 -8.63
CA ALA A 62 -18.73 -3.43 -9.11
C ALA A 62 -19.02 -1.97 -9.49
N CYS A 63 -19.00 -1.69 -10.79
CA CYS A 63 -20.01 -0.84 -11.43
C CYS A 63 -21.15 -1.72 -11.93
#